data_AF-A0A816M9U2-F1
#
_entry.id   AF-A0A816M9U2-F1
#
_cell.length_a   1.000
_cell.length_b   1.000
_cell.length_c   1.000
_cell.angle_alpha   90.00
_cell.angle_beta   90.00
_cell.angle_gamma   90.00
#
_symmetry.space_group_name_H-M   'P 1'
#
loop_
_entity.id
_entity.type
_entity.pdbx_description
1 polymer ?
#
loop_
_entity_poly.entity_id
_entity_poly.type
_entity_poly.pdbx_seq_one_letter_code
_entity_poly.pdbx_strand_id
1 'polypeptide(L)'
;METEANKSQPVYLRNRSRNVAMEKQWQNYFDAAHKLIEQNSSTTLDLTLELLMGSNVAEFWRYVGSLTTPSCAENVIWTVFRQPISILDYDFGFFRDDLFFESYRGPQPLYHRQVNRSFLNEKLSPIPDENLCVNKISEAGLFFDIFHQTTICVLHFSFLTFYRLFYLN
;
A
#
# COMPACT_ATOMS: atom_id res chain seq x y z
N MET A 1 2.81 -24.47 20.15
CA MET A 1 2.89 -23.22 20.93
C MET A 1 4.05 -22.43 20.36
N GLU A 2 3.81 -21.78 19.22
CA GLU A 2 4.73 -20.77 18.69
C GLU A 2 4.53 -19.50 19.51
N THR A 3 5.63 -18.93 19.99
CA THR A 3 5.63 -17.76 20.86
C THR A 3 5.29 -16.51 20.05
N GLU A 4 4.48 -15.62 20.64
CA GLU A 4 3.98 -14.35 20.09
C GLU A 4 5.07 -13.34 19.66
N ALA A 5 6.35 -13.69 19.81
CA ALA A 5 7.49 -12.86 19.44
C ALA A 5 7.73 -12.75 17.92
N ASN A 6 7.02 -13.53 17.09
CA ASN A 6 7.22 -13.56 15.64
C ASN A 6 6.23 -12.69 14.85
N LYS A 7 5.37 -11.92 15.54
CA LYS A 7 4.33 -11.07 14.92
C LYS A 7 4.72 -9.59 14.78
N SER A 8 5.96 -9.24 15.14
CA SER A 8 6.47 -7.86 15.21
C SER A 8 7.65 -7.57 14.26
N GLN A 9 7.86 -8.39 13.23
CA GLN A 9 8.90 -8.14 12.23
C GLN A 9 8.33 -7.47 10.97
N PRO A 10 8.78 -6.24 10.64
CA PRO A 10 8.38 -5.58 9.41
C PRO A 10 8.76 -6.35 8.16
N VAL A 11 7.83 -6.34 7.22
CA VAL A 11 8.06 -6.70 5.83
C VAL A 11 9.26 -5.88 5.35
N TYR A 12 10.30 -6.58 4.90
CA TYR A 12 11.62 -6.08 4.46
C TYR A 12 12.75 -5.96 5.48
N LEU A 13 12.87 -6.85 6.47
CA LEU A 13 14.19 -7.09 7.09
C LEU A 13 14.43 -8.54 7.52
N ARG A 14 15.25 -9.27 6.74
CA ARG A 14 16.09 -10.34 7.27
C ARG A 14 17.50 -10.15 6.71
N ASN A 15 18.43 -9.77 7.60
CA ASN A 15 19.88 -9.60 7.37
C ASN A 15 20.37 -8.35 6.63
N ARG A 16 20.49 -7.22 7.35
CA ARG A 16 21.45 -6.15 6.99
C ARG A 16 22.02 -5.50 8.26
N SER A 17 23.28 -5.04 8.21
CA SER A 17 23.94 -4.33 9.31
C SER A 17 23.13 -3.08 9.69
N ARG A 18 22.68 -3.00 10.95
CA ARG A 18 21.87 -1.87 11.43
C ARG A 18 22.68 -0.58 11.47
N ASN A 19 22.15 0.48 10.85
CA ASN A 19 22.68 1.83 11.00
C ASN A 19 21.93 2.53 12.15
N VAL A 20 22.49 2.43 13.35
CA VAL A 20 21.86 2.93 14.59
C VAL A 20 21.61 4.44 14.55
N ALA A 21 22.48 5.21 13.89
CA ALA A 21 22.31 6.66 13.77
C ALA A 21 21.11 7.01 12.90
N MET A 22 20.96 6.32 11.76
CA MET A 22 19.79 6.44 10.89
C MET A 22 18.51 6.01 11.59
N GLU A 23 18.51 4.85 12.26
CA GLU A 23 17.35 4.36 13.02
C GLU A 23 16.90 5.38 14.06
N LYS A 24 17.84 5.97 14.81
CA LYS A 24 17.55 7.01 15.79
C LYS A 24 16.92 8.26 15.15
N GLN A 25 17.36 8.66 13.96
CA GLN A 25 16.77 9.82 13.28
C GLN A 25 15.34 9.56 12.80
N TRP A 26 15.08 8.39 12.22
CA TRP A 26 13.73 8.00 11.86
C TRP A 26 12.83 7.88 13.10
N GLN A 27 13.34 7.33 14.21
CA GLN A 27 12.57 7.28 15.45
C GLN A 27 12.19 8.67 15.95
N ASN A 28 13.14 9.62 15.97
CA ASN A 28 12.84 11.00 16.36
C ASN A 28 11.73 11.61 15.48
N TYR A 29 11.76 11.35 14.16
CA TYR A 29 10.74 11.80 13.22
C TYR A 29 9.36 11.21 13.55
N PHE A 30 9.27 9.90 13.76
CA PHE A 30 8.00 9.23 14.09
C PHE A 30 7.47 9.64 15.48
N ASP A 31 8.33 9.75 16.50
CA ASP A 31 7.95 10.22 17.84
C ASP A 31 7.34 11.63 17.81
N ALA A 32 7.80 12.48 16.88
CA ALA A 32 7.23 13.80 16.65
C ALA A 32 5.89 13.71 15.92
N ALA A 33 5.81 12.91 14.86
CA ALA A 33 4.59 12.73 14.07
C ALA A 33 3.42 12.15 14.88
N HIS A 34 3.69 11.22 15.80
CA HIS A 34 2.70 10.68 16.76
C HIS A 34 2.02 11.76 17.62
N LYS A 35 2.63 12.94 17.76
CA LYS A 35 2.09 14.06 18.54
C LYS A 35 1.30 15.06 17.68
N LEU A 36 1.39 14.95 16.35
CA LEU A 36 0.82 15.91 15.39
C LEU A 36 -0.45 15.37 14.73
N ILE A 37 -1.39 14.88 15.55
CA ILE A 37 -2.68 14.37 15.07
C ILE A 37 -3.72 15.48 14.85
N GLU A 38 -3.50 16.66 15.44
CA GLU A 38 -4.40 17.80 15.31
C GLU A 38 -4.10 18.62 14.06
N GLN A 39 -5.16 19.11 13.40
CA GLN A 39 -5.01 20.00 12.24
C GLN A 39 -4.26 21.28 12.64
N ASN A 40 -3.37 21.74 11.75
CA ASN A 40 -2.54 22.94 11.94
C ASN A 40 -1.56 22.87 13.13
N SER A 41 -1.35 21.70 13.73
CA SER A 41 -0.27 21.49 14.69
C SER A 41 1.08 21.53 13.97
N SER A 42 2.11 22.02 14.66
CA SER A 42 3.48 22.07 14.13
C SER A 42 4.50 21.84 15.23
N THR A 43 5.66 21.33 14.85
CA THR A 43 6.82 21.13 15.73
C THR A 43 8.11 21.40 14.96
N THR A 44 9.19 21.65 15.67
CA THR A 44 10.53 21.81 15.08
C THR A 44 11.40 20.63 15.46
N LEU A 45 12.03 20.02 14.46
CA LEU A 45 12.93 18.88 14.62
C LEU A 45 14.25 19.15 13.91
N ASP A 46 15.35 18.77 14.54
CA ASP A 46 16.67 18.75 13.91
C ASP A 46 16.94 17.37 13.32
N LEU A 47 17.00 17.30 12.00
CA LEU A 47 17.12 16.07 11.22
C LEU A 47 18.27 16.20 10.23
N THR A 48 19.03 15.12 10.04
CA THR A 48 20.13 15.09 9.08
C THR A 48 19.67 14.34 7.83
N LEU A 49 19.50 15.08 6.73
CA LEU A 49 19.00 14.52 5.48
C LEU A 49 19.78 13.27 5.01
N GLU A 50 21.12 13.30 5.10
CA GLU A 50 21.97 12.17 4.69
C GLU A 50 21.64 10.87 5.42
N LEU A 51 21.33 10.95 6.72
CA LEU A 51 20.95 9.79 7.51
C LEU A 51 19.54 9.30 7.16
N LEU A 52 18.61 10.20 6.84
CA LEU A 52 17.26 9.82 6.43
C LEU A 52 17.22 9.14 5.06
N MET A 53 18.13 9.46 4.15
CA MET A 53 18.15 8.93 2.77
C MET A 53 18.52 7.45 2.67
N GLY A 54 18.96 6.81 3.76
CA GLY A 54 19.37 5.41 3.77
C GLY A 54 20.87 5.20 3.51
N SER A 55 21.31 3.94 3.51
CA SER A 55 22.74 3.60 3.42
C SER A 55 23.30 3.50 2.01
N ASN A 56 22.47 3.46 0.96
CA ASN A 56 22.92 3.39 -0.42
C ASN A 56 22.12 4.34 -1.32
N VAL A 57 22.67 5.54 -1.47
CA VAL A 57 22.13 6.58 -2.37
C VAL A 57 22.75 6.52 -3.78
N ALA A 58 23.73 5.66 -3.99
CA ALA A 58 24.40 5.49 -5.28
C ALA A 58 23.56 4.66 -6.26
N GLU A 59 22.71 3.77 -5.74
CA GLU A 59 21.82 2.93 -6.53
C GLU A 59 20.40 3.51 -6.59
N PHE A 60 19.97 3.96 -7.77
CA PHE A 60 18.68 4.59 -7.96
C PHE A 60 18.14 4.41 -9.38
N TRP A 61 16.84 4.63 -9.53
CA TRP A 61 16.19 4.94 -10.79
C TRP A 61 15.96 6.44 -10.92
N ARG A 62 16.01 6.98 -12.13
CA ARG A 62 15.75 8.39 -12.42
C ARG A 62 14.93 8.57 -13.69
N TYR A 63 13.87 9.37 -13.62
CA TYR A 63 12.98 9.67 -14.75
C TYR A 63 12.34 11.05 -14.62
N VAL A 64 11.85 11.58 -15.74
CA VAL A 64 11.08 12.84 -15.77
C VAL A 64 9.60 12.53 -15.60
N GLY A 65 8.94 13.21 -14.66
CA GLY A 65 7.53 13.03 -14.35
C GLY A 65 6.87 14.34 -13.95
N SER A 66 5.84 14.24 -13.11
CA SER A 66 5.09 15.37 -12.60
C SER A 66 5.09 15.41 -11.08
N LEU A 67 4.58 16.50 -10.50
CA LEU A 67 4.08 16.47 -9.12
C LEU A 67 2.97 15.42 -8.99
N THR A 68 2.93 14.74 -7.85
CA THR A 68 1.92 13.70 -7.55
C THR A 68 0.65 14.28 -6.90
N THR A 69 0.67 15.56 -6.54
CA THR A 69 -0.47 16.33 -6.05
C THR A 69 -0.86 17.41 -7.06
N PRO A 70 -2.12 17.89 -7.06
CA PRO A 70 -2.50 19.07 -7.83
C PRO A 70 -1.53 20.24 -7.58
N SER A 71 -1.13 20.98 -8.62
CA SER A 71 -1.64 21.01 -10.00
C SER A 71 -1.03 19.99 -10.97
N CYS A 72 -0.31 18.96 -10.49
CA CYS A 72 0.31 17.93 -11.32
C CYS A 72 1.32 18.47 -12.35
N ALA A 73 2.04 19.55 -12.02
CA ALA A 73 3.01 20.18 -12.93
C ALA A 73 4.08 19.19 -13.40
N GLU A 74 4.39 19.22 -14.70
CA GLU A 74 5.35 18.31 -15.35
C GLU A 74 6.80 18.77 -15.22
N ASN A 75 7.73 17.99 -15.81
CA ASN A 75 9.17 18.23 -15.85
C ASN A 75 9.88 18.14 -14.48
N VAL A 76 9.32 17.37 -13.55
CA VAL A 76 9.96 17.03 -12.27
C VAL A 76 10.89 15.84 -12.47
N ILE A 77 12.16 15.96 -12.04
CA ILE A 77 13.11 14.84 -12.07
C ILE A 77 12.93 14.01 -10.80
N TRP A 78 12.36 12.81 -10.95
CA TRP A 78 12.23 11.85 -9.87
C TRP A 78 13.50 11.01 -9.73
N THR A 79 13.98 10.84 -8.50
CA THR A 79 15.06 9.90 -8.15
C THR A 79 14.54 8.96 -7.07
N VAL A 80 14.51 7.66 -7.35
CA VAL A 80 14.00 6.62 -6.45
C VAL A 80 15.16 5.72 -6.07
N PHE A 81 15.56 5.71 -4.81
CA PHE A 81 16.64 4.85 -4.33
C PHE A 81 16.23 3.38 -4.39
N ARG A 82 17.17 2.53 -4.80
CA ARG A 82 16.96 1.09 -4.95
C ARG A 82 16.76 0.40 -3.61
N GLN A 83 17.53 0.83 -2.62
CA GLN A 83 17.49 0.24 -1.31
C GLN A 83 16.43 0.93 -0.45
N PRO A 84 15.42 0.20 0.07
CA PRO A 84 14.49 0.78 1.02
C PRO A 84 15.16 1.06 2.37
N ILE A 85 14.62 2.02 3.10
CA ILE A 85 14.88 2.21 4.51
C ILE A 85 14.03 1.26 5.35
N SER A 86 14.44 1.02 6.59
CA SER A 86 13.71 0.19 7.53
C SER A 86 13.17 1.04 8.66
N ILE A 87 11.89 0.85 8.96
CA ILE A 87 11.14 1.55 10.00
C ILE A 87 10.35 0.51 10.81
N LEU A 88 9.89 0.88 12.01
CA LEU A 88 9.08 -0.01 12.84
C LEU A 88 7.69 -0.20 12.23
N ASP A 89 7.15 -1.41 12.33
CA ASP A 89 5.80 -1.74 11.83
C ASP A 89 4.71 -0.89 12.46
N TYR A 90 4.87 -0.64 13.77
CA TYR A 90 3.95 0.20 14.52
C TYR A 90 3.89 1.62 13.94
N ASP A 91 5.05 2.22 13.68
CA ASP A 91 5.15 3.56 13.10
C ASP A 91 4.61 3.61 11.68
N PHE A 92 4.93 2.60 10.86
CA PHE A 92 4.40 2.49 9.51
C PHE A 92 2.88 2.31 9.48
N GLY A 93 2.34 1.47 10.37
CA GLY A 93 0.91 1.25 10.55
C GLY A 93 0.20 2.55 10.91
N PHE A 94 0.68 3.27 11.92
CA PHE A 94 0.14 4.57 12.31
C PHE A 94 0.12 5.58 11.15
N PHE A 95 1.22 5.67 10.39
CA PHE A 95 1.27 6.56 9.23
C PHE A 95 0.23 6.19 8.16
N ARG A 96 0.14 4.90 7.82
CA ARG A 96 -0.74 4.42 6.76
C ARG A 96 -2.22 4.51 7.15
N ASP A 97 -2.52 4.17 8.40
CA ASP A 97 -3.89 3.91 8.84
C ASP A 97 -4.51 5.12 9.56
N ASP A 98 -3.71 5.92 10.28
CA ASP A 98 -4.20 7.04 11.09
C ASP A 98 -3.87 8.42 10.51
N LEU A 99 -2.65 8.64 10.01
CA LEU A 99 -2.19 9.99 9.62
C LEU A 99 -2.38 10.31 8.12
N PHE A 100 -2.09 9.35 7.24
CA PHE A 100 -2.05 9.54 5.79
C PHE A 100 -2.86 8.48 5.05
N PHE A 101 -4.07 8.20 5.53
CA PHE A 101 -4.98 7.23 4.92
C PHE A 101 -5.18 7.52 3.43
N GLU A 102 -4.82 6.54 2.59
CA GLU A 102 -4.90 6.61 1.12
C GLU A 102 -4.29 7.87 0.49
N SER A 103 -3.32 8.50 1.16
CA SER A 103 -2.66 9.72 0.68
C SER A 103 -1.57 9.42 -0.35
N TYR A 104 -1.93 8.74 -1.44
CA TYR A 104 -1.05 8.47 -2.56
C TYR A 104 -1.80 8.53 -3.89
N ARG A 105 -1.06 8.82 -4.96
CA ARG A 105 -1.55 8.69 -6.32
C ARG A 105 -1.12 7.33 -6.87
N GLY A 106 -2.03 6.59 -7.50
CA GLY A 106 -1.69 5.33 -8.16
C GLY A 106 -0.64 5.50 -9.27
N PRO A 107 0.08 4.43 -9.66
CA PRO A 107 1.03 4.46 -10.77
C PRO A 107 0.39 5.03 -12.04
N GLN A 108 1.18 5.77 -12.82
CA GLN A 108 0.73 6.36 -14.07
C GLN A 108 1.50 5.73 -15.23
N PRO A 109 0.88 5.55 -16.41
CA PRO A 109 1.55 4.93 -17.55
C PRO A 109 2.88 5.60 -17.90
N LEU A 110 3.89 4.80 -18.24
CA LEU A 110 5.19 5.34 -18.62
C LEU A 110 5.16 6.06 -19.97
N TYR A 111 4.28 5.61 -20.88
CA TYR A 111 4.23 6.04 -22.28
C TYR A 111 5.60 5.89 -22.95
N HIS A 112 6.15 6.98 -23.50
CA HIS A 112 7.44 6.98 -24.20
C HIS A 112 8.61 7.39 -23.30
N ARG A 113 8.39 7.56 -21.99
CA ARG A 113 9.42 8.00 -21.07
C ARG A 113 10.42 6.88 -20.82
N GLN A 114 11.70 7.26 -20.70
CA GLN A 114 12.76 6.33 -20.33
C GLN A 114 13.05 6.46 -18.83
N VAL A 115 13.25 5.32 -18.17
CA VAL A 115 13.70 5.25 -16.78
C VAL A 115 15.17 4.86 -16.79
N ASN A 116 16.02 5.77 -16.35
CA ASN A 116 17.45 5.52 -16.19
C ASN A 116 17.72 4.84 -14.85
N ARG A 117 18.80 4.06 -14.75
CA ARG A 117 19.26 3.46 -13.50
C ARG A 117 20.77 3.60 -13.35
N SER A 118 21.27 3.66 -12.12
CA SER A 118 22.70 3.81 -11.84
C SER A 118 23.44 2.49 -11.57
N PHE A 119 22.72 1.35 -11.58
CA PHE A 119 23.27 0.03 -11.28
C PHE A 119 23.01 -0.98 -12.40
N LEU A 120 23.78 -2.07 -12.40
CA LEU A 120 23.75 -3.10 -13.45
C LEU A 120 22.88 -4.31 -13.07
N ASN A 121 22.51 -5.12 -14.08
CA ASN A 121 21.98 -6.49 -13.95
C ASN A 121 20.62 -6.70 -13.28
N GLU A 122 19.73 -5.71 -13.26
CA GLU A 122 18.35 -5.94 -12.82
C GLU A 122 17.46 -6.34 -14.00
N LYS A 123 16.77 -7.48 -13.86
CA LYS A 123 15.71 -7.87 -14.80
C LYS A 123 14.52 -6.95 -14.52
N LEU A 124 14.04 -6.25 -15.54
CA LEU A 124 12.79 -5.51 -15.43
C LEU A 124 11.70 -6.47 -14.98
N SER A 125 10.88 -6.04 -14.02
CA SER A 125 9.71 -6.80 -13.63
C SER A 125 8.85 -7.06 -14.88
N PRO A 126 8.36 -8.27 -15.11
CA PRO A 126 7.48 -8.57 -16.23
C PRO A 126 6.10 -7.92 -16.12
N ILE A 127 5.83 -7.13 -15.07
CA ILE A 127 4.57 -6.39 -14.90
C ILE A 127 4.48 -5.35 -16.03
N PRO A 128 3.56 -5.54 -17.00
CA PRO A 128 3.38 -4.57 -18.08
C PRO A 128 2.85 -3.25 -17.52
N ASP A 129 3.15 -2.14 -18.20
CA ASP A 129 2.71 -0.77 -17.90
C ASP A 129 1.17 -0.54 -17.95
N GLU A 130 0.38 -1.60 -18.08
CA GLU A 130 -1.07 -1.52 -18.08
C GLU A 130 -1.62 -1.68 -16.65
N ASN A 131 -1.85 -0.55 -15.98
CA ASN A 131 -3.01 -0.31 -15.11
C ASN A 131 -3.59 -1.52 -14.34
N LEU A 132 -2.81 -2.24 -13.53
CA LEU A 132 -3.34 -3.33 -12.68
C LEU A 132 -3.34 -2.98 -11.19
N CYS A 133 -3.88 -1.81 -10.88
CA CYS A 133 -4.87 -1.67 -9.81
C CYS A 133 -6.28 -1.45 -10.38
N VAL A 134 -6.52 -1.78 -11.66
CA VAL A 134 -7.88 -1.95 -12.18
C VAL A 134 -8.24 -3.42 -11.99
N ASN A 135 -8.98 -3.68 -10.92
CA ASN A 135 -9.87 -4.83 -10.74
C ASN A 135 -9.35 -6.18 -11.27
N LYS A 136 -8.59 -6.92 -10.46
CA LYS A 136 -8.78 -8.39 -10.44
C LYS A 136 -10.08 -8.71 -9.72
N ILE A 137 -11.20 -8.33 -10.34
CA ILE A 137 -12.39 -9.16 -10.33
C ILE A 137 -12.33 -9.92 -11.66
N SER A 138 -11.35 -10.82 -11.78
CA SER A 138 -11.37 -11.83 -12.83
C SER A 138 -12.21 -12.99 -12.30
N GLU A 139 -13.51 -12.94 -12.56
CA GLU A 139 -14.35 -14.10 -12.91
C GLU A 139 -14.18 -15.40 -12.10
N ALA A 140 -14.04 -15.31 -10.78
CA ALA A 140 -14.32 -16.43 -9.88
C ALA A 140 -15.60 -16.16 -9.09
N GLY A 141 -16.71 -15.94 -9.82
CA GLY A 141 -18.01 -15.62 -9.23
C GLY A 141 -19.23 -15.90 -10.11
N LEU A 142 -19.05 -16.31 -11.37
CA LEU A 142 -20.18 -16.73 -12.22
C LEU A 142 -20.51 -18.23 -12.12
N PHE A 143 -20.06 -18.91 -11.06
CA PHE A 143 -20.33 -20.35 -10.87
C PHE A 143 -21.15 -20.72 -9.61
N PHE A 144 -21.72 -19.76 -8.87
CA PHE A 144 -22.53 -20.08 -7.68
C PHE A 144 -23.91 -19.40 -7.56
N ASP A 145 -24.47 -18.84 -8.64
CA ASP A 145 -25.83 -18.24 -8.61
C ASP A 145 -26.85 -18.87 -9.58
N ILE A 146 -26.68 -20.15 -9.93
CA ILE A 146 -27.78 -20.95 -10.53
C ILE A 146 -28.48 -21.82 -9.47
N PHE A 147 -27.93 -21.96 -8.26
CA PHE A 147 -28.52 -22.82 -7.21
C PHE A 147 -29.23 -22.08 -6.07
N HIS A 148 -29.20 -20.74 -6.02
CA HIS A 148 -29.96 -20.00 -5.01
C HIS A 148 -31.33 -19.48 -5.51
N GLN A 149 -31.53 -19.29 -6.81
CA GLN A 149 -32.80 -18.76 -7.31
C GLN A 149 -33.87 -19.83 -7.56
N THR A 150 -33.49 -21.10 -7.72
CA THR A 150 -34.43 -22.23 -7.80
C THR A 150 -34.91 -22.68 -6.42
N THR A 151 -34.04 -22.67 -5.40
CA THR A 151 -34.41 -23.11 -4.04
C THR A 151 -35.36 -22.13 -3.32
N ILE A 152 -35.24 -20.82 -3.55
CA ILE A 152 -36.18 -19.83 -2.98
C ILE A 152 -37.58 -19.97 -3.62
N CYS A 153 -37.67 -20.23 -4.92
CA CYS A 153 -38.95 -20.40 -5.60
C CYS A 153 -39.73 -21.64 -5.14
N VAL A 154 -39.04 -22.75 -4.83
CA VAL A 154 -39.70 -24.01 -4.42
C VAL A 154 -40.20 -23.94 -2.97
N LEU A 155 -39.49 -23.24 -2.07
CA LEU A 155 -39.91 -23.07 -0.68
C LEU A 155 -41.03 -22.04 -0.50
N HIS A 156 -41.10 -21.00 -1.34
CA HIS A 156 -42.19 -20.02 -1.28
C HIS A 156 -43.52 -20.58 -1.84
N PHE A 157 -43.46 -21.45 -2.86
CA PHE A 157 -44.65 -22.10 -3.43
C PHE A 157 -45.26 -23.16 -2.51
N SER A 158 -44.42 -23.86 -1.73
CA SER A 158 -44.88 -24.85 -0.75
C SER A 158 -45.46 -24.19 0.51
N PHE A 159 -44.90 -23.08 1.01
CA PHE A 159 -45.49 -22.38 2.15
C PHE A 159 -46.86 -21.76 1.85
N LEU A 160 -47.06 -21.19 0.64
CA LEU A 160 -48.33 -20.58 0.25
C LEU A 160 -49.44 -21.62 -0.05
N THR A 161 -49.09 -22.80 -0.57
CA THR A 161 -50.05 -23.89 -0.77
C THR A 161 -50.45 -24.53 0.56
N PHE A 162 -49.53 -24.72 1.50
CA PHE A 162 -49.86 -25.21 2.84
C PHE A 162 -50.69 -24.21 3.67
N TYR A 163 -50.40 -22.90 3.59
CA TYR A 163 -51.18 -21.89 4.32
C TYR A 163 -52.62 -21.76 3.79
N ARG A 164 -52.84 -21.90 2.48
CA ARG A 164 -54.20 -21.91 1.89
C ARG A 164 -55.00 -23.18 2.18
N LEU A 165 -54.34 -24.33 2.36
CA LEU A 165 -55.02 -25.61 2.66
C LEU A 165 -55.42 -25.77 4.13
N PHE A 166 -54.75 -25.08 5.06
CA PHE A 166 -54.98 -25.23 6.50
C PHE A 166 -55.64 -24.05 7.21
N TYR A 167 -55.66 -22.84 6.63
CA TYR A 167 -56.15 -21.63 7.32
C TYR A 167 -57.27 -20.86 6.61
N LEU A 168 -57.78 -21.34 5.46
CA LEU A 168 -58.92 -20.74 4.75
C LEU A 168 -60.02 -21.77 4.41
N ASN A 169 -60.33 -22.65 5.35
CA ASN A 169 -61.64 -23.31 5.43
C ASN A 169 -62.01 -23.55 6.90
#